data_AF-A0A1B8ZH99-F1
#
_entry.id   AF-A0A1B8ZH99-F1
#
_cell.length_a   1.000
_cell.length_b   1.000
_cell.length_c   1.000
_cell.angle_alpha   90.00
_cell.angle_beta   90.00
_cell.angle_gamma   90.00
#
_symmetry.space_group_name_H-M   'P 1'
#
loop_
_entity.id
_entity.type
_entity.pdbx_description
1 polymer ?
#
loop_
_entity_poly.entity_id
_entity_poly.type
_entity_poly.pdbx_seq_one_letter_code
_entity_poly.pdbx_strand_id
1 'polypeptide(L)'
;MQEFLFIILNRIELYLLANIITMIKKLFLCLGIFSAAVFSAQNQFLDPTFGTNGVFTYTPNNAYGFAYEAGAVTSQNKIIVSGSHTAGPYVDQTTNFVQRLNADGTIDNTFNTLIIPPSNQNGAYTRLQKICIQPDQKIILGDMMGTKILRLNENGTYDMTFGNNGVVNTSILFDPYFPPYGVTGPFRLSNILLTFNNKILLCMEIVTDQEATYMITRLNENGWIDTSFGNNGLILQKSGFGRLLLQNDSKIVFIGQKYDGTFLKSRYTTDGILDATYNNNNLQYTPLSGYVTYLFGTANSDNNIYIYGFSSSVTGEYAITLMKLDQYGELDTTFGTNGIVNEPYYNSNNYYVDNNGLFPTLLLDNSNNIYVVNMASPTGNSIDMNQFIKKFKPNGSVDTGFGNNGVVDIDLGYRDTSRSAIITPDQKIMMFGNHQTPSKGIITRVLNNTNTLSVKNQEAQKESSGVYPNPVKDILYLKNIKSKDLNAEVIDISGKIIMKLLINNKKVDVSSLVKGVYFLRVGENTHKFIKE
;
A
#
# COMPACT_ATOMS: atom_id res chain seq x y z
N MET A 1 3.98 -72.48 38.47
CA MET A 1 4.38 -72.05 37.11
C MET A 1 3.38 -71.06 36.51
N GLN A 2 2.08 -71.38 36.41
CA GLN A 2 1.04 -70.49 35.86
C GLN A 2 1.02 -69.07 36.47
N GLU A 3 1.11 -68.94 37.80
CA GLU A 3 1.11 -67.63 38.47
C GLU A 3 2.26 -66.71 38.00
N PHE A 4 3.44 -67.29 37.76
CA PHE A 4 4.62 -66.54 37.29
C PHE A 4 4.39 -66.02 35.86
N LEU A 5 3.72 -66.80 35.01
CA LEU A 5 3.32 -66.39 33.67
C LEU A 5 2.25 -65.28 33.72
N PHE A 6 1.29 -65.37 34.64
CA PHE A 6 0.23 -64.37 34.83
C PHE A 6 0.78 -63.02 35.29
N ILE A 7 1.79 -63.01 36.18
CA ILE A 7 2.48 -61.80 36.63
C ILE A 7 3.29 -61.15 35.48
N ILE A 8 3.93 -61.97 34.63
CA ILE A 8 4.66 -61.48 33.45
C ILE A 8 3.70 -60.85 32.43
N LEU A 9 2.58 -61.51 32.12
CA LEU A 9 1.56 -61.00 31.19
C LEU A 9 0.99 -59.65 31.66
N ASN A 10 0.55 -59.54 32.92
CA ASN A 10 0.06 -58.28 33.49
C ASN A 10 1.10 -57.15 33.42
N ARG A 11 2.40 -57.44 33.64
CA ARG A 11 3.47 -56.44 33.51
C ARG A 11 3.70 -56.01 32.06
N ILE A 12 3.57 -56.92 31.10
CA ILE A 12 3.68 -56.61 29.67
C ILE A 12 2.50 -55.73 29.22
N GLU A 13 1.28 -56.06 29.62
CA GLU A 13 0.08 -55.24 29.32
C GLU A 13 0.18 -53.84 29.92
N LEU A 14 0.55 -53.71 31.21
CA LEU A 14 0.77 -52.41 31.85
C LEU A 14 1.86 -51.59 31.15
N TYR A 15 2.94 -52.22 30.69
CA TYR A 15 4.03 -51.53 29.99
C TYR A 15 3.61 -51.09 28.57
N LEU A 16 2.84 -51.90 27.85
CA LEU A 16 2.24 -51.52 26.57
C LEU A 16 1.24 -50.37 26.75
N LEU A 17 0.34 -50.46 27.74
CA LEU A 17 -0.65 -49.41 28.02
C LEU A 17 0.02 -48.08 28.38
N ALA A 18 1.08 -48.09 29.19
CA ALA A 18 1.85 -46.89 29.54
C ALA A 18 2.53 -46.26 28.31
N ASN A 19 3.09 -47.06 27.40
CA ASN A 19 3.68 -46.57 26.16
C ASN A 19 2.62 -46.01 25.20
N ILE A 20 1.48 -46.69 25.05
CA ILE A 20 0.34 -46.21 24.25
C ILE A 20 -0.19 -44.88 24.79
N ILE A 21 -0.41 -44.75 26.11
CA ILE A 21 -0.83 -43.48 26.74
C ILE A 21 0.22 -42.39 26.53
N THR A 22 1.51 -42.71 26.57
CA THR A 22 2.60 -41.75 26.32
C THR A 22 2.66 -41.31 24.86
N MET A 23 2.42 -42.23 23.92
CA MET A 23 2.35 -41.94 22.49
C MET A 23 1.11 -41.11 22.15
N ILE A 24 -0.05 -41.44 22.72
CA ILE A 24 -1.29 -40.65 22.60
C ILE A 24 -1.09 -39.24 23.17
N LYS A 25 -0.44 -39.09 24.33
CA LYS A 25 -0.12 -37.76 24.89
C LYS A 25 0.81 -36.95 23.98
N LYS A 26 1.82 -37.57 23.35
CA LYS A 26 2.66 -36.92 22.34
C LYS A 26 1.86 -36.56 21.08
N LEU A 27 0.95 -37.42 20.63
CA LEU A 27 0.09 -37.18 19.48
C LEU A 27 -0.87 -36.01 19.72
N PHE A 28 -1.51 -35.95 20.90
CA PHE A 28 -2.32 -34.80 21.33
C PHE A 28 -1.49 -33.53 21.51
N LEU A 29 -0.23 -33.61 21.94
CA LEU A 29 0.65 -32.45 22.01
C LEU A 29 0.97 -31.91 20.60
N CYS A 30 1.29 -32.80 19.63
CA CYS A 30 1.48 -32.42 18.24
C CYS A 30 0.20 -31.86 17.60
N LEU A 31 -0.96 -32.48 17.84
CA LEU A 31 -2.26 -31.99 17.37
C LEU A 31 -2.66 -30.65 18.03
N GLY A 32 -2.27 -30.41 19.29
CA GLY A 32 -2.45 -29.13 19.96
C GLY A 32 -1.57 -28.03 19.36
N ILE A 33 -0.31 -28.35 19.03
CA ILE A 33 0.62 -27.43 18.36
C ILE A 33 0.14 -27.12 16.94
N PHE A 34 -0.32 -28.11 16.18
CA PHE A 34 -0.89 -27.90 14.83
C PHE A 34 -2.22 -27.12 14.86
N SER A 35 -3.16 -27.47 15.75
CA SER A 35 -4.45 -26.76 15.82
C SER A 35 -4.32 -25.31 16.32
N ALA A 36 -3.33 -24.99 17.16
CA ALA A 36 -2.98 -23.61 17.52
C ALA A 36 -2.24 -22.84 16.41
N ALA A 37 -1.61 -23.53 15.44
CA ALA A 37 -0.84 -22.89 14.37
C ALA A 37 -1.70 -22.48 13.14
N VAL A 38 -2.81 -23.18 12.88
CA VAL A 38 -3.63 -22.99 11.66
C VAL A 38 -4.45 -21.70 11.67
N PHE A 39 -4.73 -21.09 12.83
CA PHE A 39 -5.45 -19.81 12.88
C PHE A 39 -4.53 -18.58 12.89
N SER A 40 -4.82 -17.65 11.97
CA SER A 40 -4.16 -16.34 11.79
C SER A 40 -2.67 -16.43 11.42
N ALA A 41 -2.36 -16.98 10.25
CA ALA A 41 -1.10 -16.69 9.53
C ALA A 41 -1.25 -15.50 8.56
N GLN A 42 -2.50 -15.19 8.17
CA GLN A 42 -2.89 -14.30 7.08
C GLN A 42 -2.65 -12.81 7.37
N ASN A 43 -2.78 -12.39 8.63
CA ASN A 43 -2.78 -10.97 9.02
C ASN A 43 -1.39 -10.42 9.41
N GLN A 44 -0.28 -11.15 9.21
CA GLN A 44 1.02 -10.74 9.73
C GLN A 44 1.59 -9.46 9.09
N PHE A 45 1.17 -9.15 7.86
CA PHE A 45 1.66 -7.99 7.10
C PHE A 45 0.76 -6.76 7.21
N LEU A 46 -0.41 -6.89 7.83
CA LEU A 46 -1.35 -5.78 8.03
C LEU A 46 -0.91 -4.90 9.21
N ASP A 47 -1.17 -3.59 9.14
CA ASP A 47 -0.84 -2.65 10.22
C ASP A 47 -1.88 -2.73 11.36
N PRO A 48 -1.58 -3.32 12.52
CA PRO A 48 -2.56 -3.48 13.60
C PRO A 48 -3.03 -2.14 14.20
N THR A 49 -2.37 -1.03 13.88
CA THR A 49 -2.74 0.32 14.36
C THR A 49 -3.75 1.05 13.48
N PHE A 50 -4.28 0.40 12.43
CA PHE A 50 -5.24 0.97 11.49
C PHE A 50 -6.54 0.17 11.41
N GLY A 51 -7.69 0.82 11.60
CA GLY A 51 -9.01 0.20 11.54
C GLY A 51 -9.14 -1.00 12.48
N THR A 52 -9.65 -2.11 11.97
CA THR A 52 -9.66 -3.41 12.64
C THR A 52 -8.52 -4.26 12.06
N ASN A 53 -7.39 -4.35 12.77
CA ASN A 53 -6.22 -5.15 12.39
C ASN A 53 -5.67 -4.87 10.98
N GLY A 54 -5.58 -3.60 10.60
CA GLY A 54 -5.08 -3.11 9.31
C GLY A 54 -6.12 -2.96 8.21
N VAL A 55 -7.39 -3.27 8.51
CA VAL A 55 -8.51 -3.14 7.57
C VAL A 55 -9.57 -2.20 8.12
N PHE A 56 -9.92 -1.17 7.36
CA PHE A 56 -11.12 -0.37 7.55
C PHE A 56 -12.15 -0.74 6.48
N THR A 57 -13.42 -0.94 6.86
CA THR A 57 -14.51 -1.13 5.90
C THR A 57 -15.68 -0.21 6.20
N TYR A 58 -16.33 0.29 5.16
CA TYR A 58 -17.48 1.18 5.26
C TYR A 58 -18.50 0.92 4.14
N THR A 59 -19.76 1.25 4.40
CA THR A 59 -20.87 1.13 3.45
C THR A 59 -21.95 2.15 3.84
N PRO A 60 -22.34 3.09 2.96
CA PRO A 60 -23.45 3.99 3.21
C PRO A 60 -24.79 3.24 3.22
N ASN A 61 -25.78 3.82 3.88
CA ASN A 61 -27.15 3.31 3.85
C ASN A 61 -27.68 3.26 2.41
N ASN A 62 -28.30 2.14 2.04
CA ASN A 62 -28.90 1.89 0.71
C ASN A 62 -27.92 1.93 -0.49
N ALA A 63 -26.61 1.84 -0.25
CA ALA A 63 -25.61 1.81 -1.31
C ALA A 63 -25.39 0.40 -1.89
N TYR A 64 -25.32 0.30 -3.22
CA TYR A 64 -24.92 -0.92 -3.94
C TYR A 64 -23.56 -0.71 -4.63
N GLY A 65 -22.73 -1.75 -4.65
CA GLY A 65 -21.43 -1.74 -5.34
C GLY A 65 -20.41 -0.74 -4.79
N PHE A 66 -20.55 -0.33 -3.51
CA PHE A 66 -19.80 0.77 -2.94
C PHE A 66 -18.29 0.48 -2.87
N ALA A 67 -17.49 1.40 -3.42
CA ALA A 67 -16.04 1.30 -3.50
C ALA A 67 -15.37 2.61 -3.06
N TYR A 68 -14.23 2.51 -2.38
CA TYR A 68 -13.26 3.61 -2.37
C TYR A 68 -12.50 3.58 -3.70
N GLU A 69 -12.49 4.71 -4.39
CA GLU A 69 -11.91 4.83 -5.74
C GLU A 69 -10.45 5.32 -5.65
N ALA A 70 -10.23 6.40 -4.90
CA ALA A 70 -8.92 7.00 -4.69
C ALA A 70 -8.73 7.50 -3.25
N GLY A 71 -7.47 7.60 -2.82
CA GLY A 71 -7.13 8.21 -1.54
C GLY A 71 -5.75 8.86 -1.55
N ALA A 72 -5.57 9.86 -0.69
CA ALA A 72 -4.31 10.58 -0.49
C ALA A 72 -4.16 11.00 0.99
N VAL A 73 -2.92 11.25 1.42
CA VAL A 73 -2.61 11.67 2.80
C VAL A 73 -2.22 13.14 2.83
N THR A 74 -2.78 13.85 3.81
CA THR A 74 -2.49 15.25 4.16
C THR A 74 -1.22 15.36 5.01
N SER A 75 -0.59 16.55 5.09
CA SER A 75 0.61 16.75 5.93
C SER A 75 0.39 16.46 7.43
N GLN A 76 -0.85 16.51 7.93
CA GLN A 76 -1.22 16.15 9.31
C GLN A 76 -1.65 14.68 9.46
N ASN A 77 -1.29 13.82 8.51
CA ASN A 77 -1.59 12.38 8.47
C ASN A 77 -3.10 12.02 8.48
N LYS A 78 -3.99 12.96 8.15
CA LYS A 78 -5.38 12.64 7.80
C LYS A 78 -5.43 12.06 6.39
N ILE A 79 -6.29 11.08 6.17
CA ILE A 79 -6.45 10.41 4.88
C ILE A 79 -7.71 10.98 4.23
N ILE A 80 -7.59 11.62 3.07
CA ILE A 80 -8.76 11.95 2.24
C ILE A 80 -9.03 10.76 1.33
N VAL A 81 -10.29 10.37 1.22
CA VAL A 81 -10.74 9.30 0.33
C VAL A 81 -11.95 9.73 -0.48
N SER A 82 -11.92 9.42 -1.77
CA SER A 82 -13.07 9.49 -2.66
C SER A 82 -13.63 8.09 -2.89
N GLY A 83 -14.91 8.03 -3.25
CA GLY A 83 -15.48 6.77 -3.71
C GLY A 83 -16.83 6.91 -4.39
N SER A 84 -17.37 5.77 -4.81
CA SER A 84 -18.58 5.70 -5.62
C SER A 84 -19.53 4.57 -5.18
N HIS A 85 -20.83 4.73 -5.46
CA HIS A 85 -21.83 3.66 -5.39
C HIS A 85 -23.04 3.95 -6.28
N THR A 86 -23.88 2.95 -6.51
CA THR A 86 -25.16 3.10 -7.20
C THR A 86 -26.33 2.92 -6.23
N ALA A 87 -27.52 3.38 -6.62
CA ALA A 87 -28.76 3.17 -5.86
C ALA A 87 -29.38 1.76 -6.06
N GLY A 88 -28.77 0.91 -6.89
CA GLY A 88 -29.25 -0.43 -7.20
C GLY A 88 -28.29 -1.20 -8.13
N PRO A 89 -28.39 -2.54 -8.19
CA PRO A 89 -27.46 -3.38 -8.96
C PRO A 89 -27.57 -3.23 -10.50
N TYR A 90 -28.64 -2.58 -10.98
CA TYR A 90 -28.92 -2.34 -12.41
C TYR A 90 -29.19 -0.85 -12.68
N VAL A 91 -28.44 0.02 -11.99
CA VAL A 91 -28.60 1.48 -12.03
C VAL A 91 -27.26 2.13 -12.33
N ASP A 92 -27.07 2.62 -13.55
CA ASP A 92 -25.80 3.24 -13.99
C ASP A 92 -25.54 4.64 -13.36
N GLN A 93 -26.55 5.19 -12.69
CA GLN A 93 -26.47 6.43 -11.93
C GLN A 93 -25.59 6.27 -10.68
N THR A 94 -24.46 6.97 -10.65
CA THR A 94 -23.45 6.87 -9.60
C THR A 94 -23.52 8.06 -8.64
N THR A 95 -23.70 7.77 -7.34
CA THR A 95 -23.42 8.70 -6.24
C THR A 95 -21.92 8.74 -6.00
N ASN A 96 -21.32 9.93 -5.96
CA ASN A 96 -19.93 10.09 -5.52
C ASN A 96 -19.90 10.64 -4.09
N PHE A 97 -18.85 10.33 -3.34
CA PHE A 97 -18.61 10.93 -2.03
C PHE A 97 -17.13 11.21 -1.80
N VAL A 98 -16.84 12.12 -0.86
CA VAL A 98 -15.48 12.42 -0.38
C VAL A 98 -15.54 12.53 1.14
N GLN A 99 -14.66 11.78 1.82
CA GLN A 99 -14.60 11.68 3.27
C GLN A 99 -13.15 11.84 3.76
N ARG A 100 -12.97 12.25 5.02
CA ARG A 100 -11.69 12.26 5.70
C ARG A 100 -11.67 11.25 6.85
N LEU A 101 -10.57 10.52 6.98
CA LEU A 101 -10.27 9.62 8.08
C LEU A 101 -9.05 10.14 8.86
N ASN A 102 -8.95 9.73 10.12
CA ASN A 102 -7.78 9.90 10.96
C ASN A 102 -6.67 8.90 10.58
N ALA A 103 -5.46 9.09 11.11
CA ALA A 103 -4.30 8.23 10.83
C ALA A 103 -4.45 6.77 11.30
N ASP A 104 -5.44 6.50 12.18
CA ASP A 104 -5.86 5.19 12.67
C ASP A 104 -7.05 4.59 11.88
N GLY A 105 -7.53 5.27 10.83
CA GLY A 105 -8.67 4.85 10.02
C GLY A 105 -10.05 5.20 10.60
N THR A 106 -10.15 5.80 11.79
CA THR A 106 -11.44 6.28 12.30
C THR A 106 -11.95 7.48 11.50
N ILE A 107 -13.29 7.63 11.38
CA ILE A 107 -13.89 8.72 10.59
C ILE A 107 -13.64 10.07 11.28
N ASP A 108 -13.13 11.05 10.53
CA ASP A 108 -12.94 12.41 11.01
C ASP A 108 -14.22 13.24 10.83
N ASN A 109 -15.07 13.21 11.84
CA ASN A 109 -16.34 13.94 11.88
C ASN A 109 -16.20 15.49 11.87
N THR A 110 -14.98 16.04 11.88
CA THR A 110 -14.75 17.48 11.67
C THR A 110 -14.68 17.88 10.20
N PHE A 111 -14.65 16.91 9.28
CA PHE A 111 -14.65 17.12 7.84
C PHE A 111 -16.07 17.15 7.29
N ASN A 112 -16.37 18.15 6.45
CA ASN A 112 -17.61 18.26 5.70
C ASN A 112 -17.61 17.16 4.61
N THR A 113 -18.08 15.98 4.97
CA THR A 113 -18.16 14.82 4.06
C THR A 113 -19.07 15.18 2.89
N LEU A 114 -18.48 15.35 1.71
CA LEU A 114 -19.19 15.74 0.50
C LEU A 114 -19.92 14.52 -0.05
N ILE A 115 -21.21 14.66 -0.32
CA ILE A 115 -22.02 13.68 -1.06
C ILE A 115 -22.51 14.37 -2.32
N ILE A 116 -22.16 13.82 -3.47
CA ILE A 116 -22.58 14.28 -4.79
C ILE A 116 -23.61 13.26 -5.30
N PRO A 117 -24.92 13.60 -5.27
CA PRO A 117 -25.95 12.69 -5.77
C PRO A 117 -25.80 12.46 -7.28
N PRO A 118 -26.36 11.35 -7.80
CA PRO A 118 -26.39 11.10 -9.23
C PRO A 118 -27.15 12.21 -9.97
N SER A 119 -26.81 12.39 -11.25
CA SER A 119 -27.44 13.38 -12.12
C SER A 119 -27.68 12.78 -13.51
N ASN A 120 -28.83 13.11 -14.09
CA ASN A 120 -29.20 12.71 -15.45
C ASN A 120 -28.82 13.79 -16.49
N GLN A 121 -28.05 14.80 -16.08
CA GLN A 121 -27.57 15.86 -16.96
C GLN A 121 -26.30 15.43 -17.71
N ASN A 122 -26.12 15.92 -18.94
CA ASN A 122 -24.86 15.75 -19.67
C ASN A 122 -23.69 16.32 -18.85
N GLY A 123 -22.59 15.57 -18.74
CA GLY A 123 -21.49 15.90 -17.84
C GLY A 123 -21.80 15.63 -16.36
N ALA A 124 -22.66 14.67 -16.03
CA ALA A 124 -22.76 14.14 -14.67
C ALA A 124 -21.41 13.59 -14.18
N TYR A 125 -21.14 13.70 -12.89
CA TYR A 125 -19.93 13.12 -12.29
C TYR A 125 -19.98 11.60 -12.40
N THR A 126 -18.95 10.98 -12.98
CA THR A 126 -18.87 9.52 -13.11
C THR A 126 -18.31 8.90 -11.83
N ARG A 127 -16.99 8.82 -11.69
CA ARG A 127 -16.28 8.34 -10.50
C ARG A 127 -15.09 9.24 -10.21
N LEU A 128 -14.97 9.78 -8.99
CA LEU A 128 -13.82 10.61 -8.60
C LEU A 128 -12.57 9.73 -8.36
N GLN A 129 -11.86 9.40 -9.44
CA GLN A 129 -10.74 8.44 -9.45
C GLN A 129 -9.34 9.07 -9.40
N LYS A 130 -9.21 10.39 -9.53
CA LYS A 130 -7.95 11.10 -9.33
C LYS A 130 -8.09 12.01 -8.11
N ILE A 131 -7.14 11.93 -7.19
CA ILE A 131 -7.08 12.79 -6.00
C ILE A 131 -5.63 13.21 -5.75
N CYS A 132 -5.42 14.48 -5.40
CA CYS A 132 -4.14 14.96 -4.90
C CYS A 132 -4.35 16.12 -3.90
N ILE A 133 -3.43 16.22 -2.94
CA ILE A 133 -3.44 17.26 -1.90
C ILE A 133 -2.45 18.35 -2.32
N GLN A 134 -2.92 19.58 -2.42
CA GLN A 134 -2.09 20.75 -2.72
C GLN A 134 -1.22 21.12 -1.51
N PRO A 135 -0.05 21.77 -1.71
CA PRO A 135 0.79 22.28 -0.61
C PRO A 135 0.08 23.20 0.40
N ASP A 136 -1.02 23.84 -0.01
CA ASP A 136 -1.90 24.65 0.84
C ASP A 136 -3.07 23.85 1.47
N GLN A 137 -2.96 22.52 1.43
CA GLN A 137 -3.90 21.53 1.97
C GLN A 137 -5.28 21.47 1.30
N LYS A 138 -5.48 22.18 0.18
CA LYS A 138 -6.68 21.98 -0.65
C LYS A 138 -6.64 20.64 -1.38
N ILE A 139 -7.81 20.11 -1.71
CA ILE A 139 -8.01 18.77 -2.27
C ILE A 139 -8.48 18.91 -3.71
N ILE A 140 -7.67 18.47 -4.68
CA ILE A 140 -8.07 18.35 -6.08
C ILE A 140 -8.65 16.96 -6.33
N LEU A 141 -9.80 16.91 -7.01
CA LEU A 141 -10.48 15.68 -7.39
C LEU A 141 -10.84 15.70 -8.88
N GLY A 142 -10.51 14.65 -9.62
CA GLY A 142 -10.85 14.49 -11.03
C GLY A 142 -11.79 13.32 -11.26
N ASP A 143 -12.83 13.51 -12.08
CA ASP A 143 -13.71 12.42 -12.50
C ASP A 143 -13.08 11.55 -13.61
N MET A 144 -13.44 10.27 -13.64
CA MET A 144 -12.93 9.24 -14.55
C MET A 144 -13.08 9.61 -16.04
N MET A 145 -14.10 10.40 -16.41
CA MET A 145 -14.31 10.86 -17.78
C MET A 145 -13.67 12.22 -18.07
N GLY A 146 -13.03 12.91 -17.12
CA GLY A 146 -12.42 14.21 -17.36
C GLY A 146 -13.39 15.32 -17.76
N THR A 147 -14.66 15.16 -17.41
CA THR A 147 -15.70 16.19 -17.57
C THR A 147 -15.52 17.29 -16.53
N LYS A 148 -15.09 16.94 -15.30
CA LYS A 148 -15.03 17.86 -14.16
C LYS A 148 -13.84 17.61 -13.25
N ILE A 149 -13.26 18.71 -12.79
CA ILE A 149 -12.23 18.76 -11.75
C ILE A 149 -12.75 19.66 -10.65
N LEU A 150 -12.78 19.15 -9.42
CA LEU A 150 -13.26 19.86 -8.24
C LEU A 150 -12.06 20.31 -7.40
N ARG A 151 -12.19 21.44 -6.70
CA ARG A 151 -11.35 21.75 -5.55
C ARG A 151 -12.18 21.92 -4.29
N LEU A 152 -11.77 21.21 -3.24
CA LEU A 152 -12.28 21.40 -1.88
C LEU A 152 -11.20 22.05 -1.01
N ASN A 153 -11.62 22.82 -0.02
CA ASN A 153 -10.79 23.23 1.10
C ASN A 153 -10.44 22.01 1.97
N GLU A 154 -9.42 22.14 2.82
CA GLU A 154 -8.99 21.08 3.76
C GLU A 154 -10.14 20.55 4.64
N ASN A 155 -11.14 21.39 4.95
CA ASN A 155 -12.32 21.04 5.74
C ASN A 155 -13.45 20.35 4.95
N GLY A 156 -13.29 20.13 3.63
CA GLY A 156 -14.26 19.44 2.77
C GLY A 156 -15.29 20.32 2.06
N THR A 157 -15.37 21.63 2.35
CA THR A 157 -16.24 22.53 1.58
C THR A 157 -15.63 22.85 0.21
N TYR A 158 -16.45 23.16 -0.80
CA TYR A 158 -15.96 23.66 -2.09
C TYR A 158 -15.11 24.93 -1.93
N ASP A 159 -13.98 24.99 -2.63
CA ASP A 159 -13.23 26.24 -2.75
C ASP A 159 -13.84 27.10 -3.85
N MET A 160 -14.68 28.05 -3.43
CA MET A 160 -15.39 28.96 -4.32
C MET A 160 -14.48 29.83 -5.21
N THR A 161 -13.16 29.90 -4.93
CA THR A 161 -12.18 30.62 -5.77
C THR A 161 -11.68 29.81 -6.98
N PHE A 162 -12.02 28.52 -7.08
CA PHE A 162 -11.55 27.62 -8.13
C PHE A 162 -12.57 27.44 -9.25
N GLY A 163 -12.18 27.74 -10.49
CA GLY A 163 -13.00 27.59 -11.70
C GLY A 163 -14.32 28.35 -11.59
N ASN A 164 -15.44 27.63 -11.74
CA ASN A 164 -16.78 28.11 -11.43
C ASN A 164 -17.24 27.49 -10.10
N ASN A 165 -17.15 28.26 -9.01
CA ASN A 165 -17.67 27.88 -7.68
C ASN A 165 -17.14 26.52 -7.14
N GLY A 166 -15.83 26.28 -7.26
CA GLY A 166 -15.16 25.05 -6.83
C GLY A 166 -15.08 23.95 -7.88
N VAL A 167 -15.53 24.20 -9.12
CA VAL A 167 -15.55 23.22 -10.20
C VAL A 167 -15.04 23.82 -11.52
N VAL A 168 -14.03 23.19 -12.10
CA VAL A 168 -13.70 23.32 -13.52
C VAL A 168 -14.52 22.29 -14.30
N ASN A 169 -15.34 22.74 -15.25
CA ASN A 169 -16.10 21.88 -16.16
C ASN A 169 -15.52 22.02 -17.57
N THR A 170 -15.09 20.92 -18.17
CA THR A 170 -14.37 20.94 -19.45
C THR A 170 -15.28 21.32 -20.62
N SER A 171 -16.59 21.05 -20.55
CA SER A 171 -17.54 21.55 -21.56
C SER A 171 -17.84 23.06 -21.48
N ILE A 172 -17.36 23.74 -20.43
CA ILE A 172 -17.46 25.20 -20.28
C ILE A 172 -16.10 25.88 -20.55
N LEU A 173 -14.99 25.22 -20.19
CA LEU A 173 -13.65 25.81 -20.27
C LEU A 173 -12.81 25.34 -21.46
N PHE A 174 -12.92 24.06 -21.86
CA PHE A 174 -12.04 23.42 -22.85
C PHE A 174 -12.70 23.38 -24.24
N ASP A 175 -13.96 22.95 -24.30
CA ASP A 175 -14.73 22.88 -25.56
C ASP A 175 -14.80 24.21 -26.35
N PRO A 176 -14.89 25.41 -25.73
CA PRO A 176 -14.81 26.67 -26.49
C PRO A 176 -13.39 27.21 -26.68
N TYR A 177 -12.40 26.76 -25.91
CA TYR A 177 -11.03 27.30 -25.94
C TYR A 177 -10.09 26.57 -26.91
N PHE A 178 -10.19 25.24 -26.97
CA PHE A 178 -9.25 24.41 -27.74
C PHE A 178 -9.52 24.21 -29.25
N PRO A 179 -10.75 24.36 -29.80
CA PRO A 179 -10.97 24.18 -31.25
C PRO A 179 -10.12 25.09 -32.16
N PRO A 180 -9.84 26.37 -31.83
CA PRO A 180 -8.89 27.21 -32.59
C PRO A 180 -7.47 26.64 -32.69
N TYR A 181 -7.09 25.75 -31.77
CA TYR A 181 -5.79 25.06 -31.74
C TYR A 181 -5.86 23.64 -32.35
N GLY A 182 -6.96 23.30 -33.05
CA GLY A 182 -7.16 22.03 -33.73
C GLY A 182 -7.56 20.87 -32.81
N VAL A 183 -8.09 21.17 -31.61
CA VAL A 183 -8.38 20.19 -30.57
C VAL A 183 -9.85 20.25 -30.16
N THR A 184 -10.54 19.12 -30.32
CA THR A 184 -11.97 18.96 -29.99
C THR A 184 -12.16 17.71 -29.14
N GLY A 185 -13.10 17.73 -28.20
CA GLY A 185 -13.45 16.57 -27.40
C GLY A 185 -14.15 15.44 -28.19
N PRO A 186 -14.53 14.34 -27.52
CA PRO A 186 -14.51 14.17 -26.07
C PRO A 186 -13.12 13.89 -25.51
N PHE A 187 -12.83 14.53 -24.37
CA PHE A 187 -11.62 14.29 -23.58
C PHE A 187 -11.88 13.23 -22.52
N ARG A 188 -10.86 12.46 -22.11
CA ARG A 188 -10.88 11.60 -20.93
C ARG A 188 -9.67 11.86 -20.04
N LEU A 189 -9.86 11.97 -18.73
CA LEU A 189 -8.77 12.26 -17.80
C LEU A 189 -7.88 11.03 -17.55
N SER A 190 -6.66 11.08 -18.06
CA SER A 190 -5.63 10.06 -17.80
C SER A 190 -4.96 10.27 -16.44
N ASN A 191 -4.51 11.50 -16.15
CA ASN A 191 -3.82 11.83 -14.90
C ASN A 191 -4.01 13.30 -14.47
N ILE A 192 -3.93 13.55 -13.16
CA ILE A 192 -3.76 14.89 -12.57
C ILE A 192 -2.45 14.88 -11.78
N LEU A 193 -1.60 15.87 -12.02
CA LEU A 193 -0.36 16.10 -11.28
C LEU A 193 -0.33 17.53 -10.75
N LEU A 194 0.37 17.73 -9.63
CA LEU A 194 0.57 19.06 -9.04
C LEU A 194 1.98 19.53 -9.35
N THR A 195 2.09 20.72 -9.94
CA THR A 195 3.37 21.40 -10.21
C THR A 195 3.63 22.46 -9.14
N PHE A 196 4.84 23.02 -9.12
CA PHE A 196 5.15 24.15 -8.24
C PHE A 196 4.15 25.32 -8.41
N ASN A 197 4.02 26.14 -7.35
CA ASN A 197 3.13 27.30 -7.29
C ASN A 197 1.63 26.96 -7.48
N ASN A 198 1.18 25.83 -6.91
CA ASN A 198 -0.21 25.37 -6.89
C ASN A 198 -0.89 25.21 -8.27
N LYS A 199 -0.12 25.23 -9.37
CA LYS A 199 -0.61 24.97 -10.73
C LYS A 199 -0.87 23.48 -10.94
N ILE A 200 -1.95 23.15 -11.63
CA ILE A 200 -2.46 21.79 -11.80
C ILE A 200 -2.19 21.36 -13.24
N LEU A 201 -1.49 20.24 -13.42
CA LEU A 201 -1.15 19.69 -14.72
C LEU A 201 -2.09 18.51 -15.03
N LEU A 202 -2.76 18.58 -16.17
CA LEU A 202 -3.75 17.62 -16.62
C LEU A 202 -3.22 16.86 -17.82
N CYS A 203 -3.35 15.53 -17.80
CA CYS A 203 -3.11 14.67 -18.94
C CYS A 203 -4.44 14.07 -19.39
N MET A 204 -4.88 14.33 -20.62
CA MET A 204 -6.16 13.90 -21.15
C MET A 204 -6.00 13.19 -22.48
N GLU A 205 -6.63 12.02 -22.64
CA GLU A 205 -6.82 11.35 -23.93
C GLU A 205 -7.88 12.13 -24.72
N ILE A 206 -7.56 12.53 -25.96
CA ILE A 206 -8.56 12.92 -26.97
C ILE A 206 -9.01 11.64 -27.66
N VAL A 207 -10.31 11.33 -27.60
CA VAL A 207 -10.85 10.06 -28.11
C VAL A 207 -11.25 10.22 -29.58
N THR A 208 -10.45 9.67 -30.49
CA THR A 208 -10.65 9.72 -31.95
C THR A 208 -10.52 8.34 -32.59
N ASP A 209 -11.15 8.16 -33.75
CA ASP A 209 -11.15 6.90 -34.53
C ASP A 209 -9.77 6.53 -35.12
N GLN A 210 -8.76 7.39 -34.98
CA GLN A 210 -7.36 7.17 -35.35
C GLN A 210 -6.43 7.63 -34.22
N GLU A 211 -5.18 7.13 -34.23
CA GLU A 211 -4.12 7.26 -33.20
C GLU A 211 -4.42 8.30 -32.10
N ALA A 212 -4.76 7.81 -30.90
CA ALA A 212 -5.09 8.64 -29.76
C ALA A 212 -4.03 9.72 -29.52
N THR A 213 -4.49 10.92 -29.17
CA THR A 213 -3.63 12.07 -28.93
C THR A 213 -3.83 12.56 -27.51
N TYR A 214 -2.75 12.61 -26.74
CA TYR A 214 -2.78 13.09 -25.37
C TYR A 214 -2.60 14.61 -25.36
N MET A 215 -3.65 15.30 -24.92
CA MET A 215 -3.61 16.71 -24.54
C MET A 215 -2.99 16.82 -23.14
N ILE A 216 -1.89 17.56 -23.04
CA ILE A 216 -1.34 17.99 -21.76
C ILE A 216 -1.62 19.49 -21.63
N THR A 217 -2.32 19.89 -20.58
CA THR A 217 -2.64 21.30 -20.30
C THR A 217 -2.42 21.63 -18.84
N ARG A 218 -2.06 22.88 -18.54
CA ARG A 218 -1.81 23.38 -17.19
C ARG A 218 -2.93 24.37 -16.82
N LEU A 219 -3.50 24.21 -15.63
CA LEU A 219 -4.39 25.20 -15.01
C LEU A 219 -3.61 26.03 -14.01
N ASN A 220 -3.96 27.31 -13.93
CA ASN A 220 -3.57 28.19 -12.83
C ASN A 220 -4.25 27.78 -11.52
N GLU A 221 -3.77 28.30 -10.40
CA GLU A 221 -4.33 28.04 -9.07
C GLU A 221 -5.82 28.43 -8.93
N ASN A 222 -6.31 29.32 -9.78
CA ASN A 222 -7.73 29.70 -9.86
C ASN A 222 -8.57 28.79 -10.78
N GLY A 223 -8.01 27.71 -11.33
CA GLY A 223 -8.70 26.74 -12.20
C GLY A 223 -8.85 27.16 -13.66
N TRP A 224 -8.41 28.34 -14.06
CA TRP A 224 -8.43 28.78 -15.46
C TRP A 224 -7.18 28.29 -16.22
N ILE A 225 -7.30 28.11 -17.54
CA ILE A 225 -6.21 27.64 -18.40
C ILE A 225 -4.99 28.57 -18.28
N ASP A 226 -3.81 27.98 -18.14
CA ASP A 226 -2.55 28.71 -18.08
C ASP A 226 -1.94 28.90 -19.46
N THR A 227 -2.33 29.99 -20.12
CA THR A 227 -1.99 30.27 -21.52
C THR A 227 -0.48 30.43 -21.79
N SER A 228 0.35 30.60 -20.75
CA SER A 228 1.82 30.62 -20.88
C SER A 228 2.47 29.24 -20.90
N PHE A 229 1.70 28.15 -20.80
CA PHE A 229 2.21 26.77 -20.83
C PHE A 229 2.20 26.21 -22.26
N GLY A 230 3.32 25.66 -22.72
CA GLY A 230 3.45 25.06 -24.04
C GLY A 230 3.08 26.04 -25.16
N ASN A 231 2.22 25.62 -26.08
CA ASN A 231 1.62 26.49 -27.08
C ASN A 231 0.21 26.90 -26.62
N ASN A 232 0.05 28.10 -26.03
CA ASN A 232 -1.25 28.63 -25.60
C ASN A 232 -2.01 27.70 -24.63
N GLY A 233 -1.35 27.22 -23.58
CA GLY A 233 -1.92 26.31 -22.59
C GLY A 233 -1.93 24.83 -23.01
N LEU A 234 -1.34 24.48 -24.16
CA LEU A 234 -1.46 23.16 -24.79
C LEU A 234 -0.11 22.54 -25.19
N ILE A 235 0.03 21.24 -24.93
CA ILE A 235 0.96 20.33 -25.62
C ILE A 235 0.13 19.15 -26.16
N LEU A 236 0.46 18.68 -27.36
CA LEU A 236 -0.12 17.48 -27.97
C LEU A 236 0.95 16.41 -28.16
N GLN A 237 0.70 15.22 -27.63
CA GLN A 237 1.57 14.05 -27.78
C GLN A 237 0.76 12.88 -28.34
N LYS A 238 1.05 12.47 -29.58
CA LYS A 238 0.45 11.27 -30.18
C LYS A 238 0.96 10.02 -29.48
N SER A 239 0.05 9.14 -29.06
CA SER A 239 0.37 7.83 -28.46
C SER A 239 -0.93 7.05 -28.26
N GLY A 240 -0.93 5.74 -28.52
CA GLY A 240 -2.10 4.89 -28.23
C GLY A 240 -2.37 4.75 -26.73
N PHE A 241 -1.30 4.67 -25.93
CA PHE A 241 -1.36 4.61 -24.47
C PHE A 241 -0.33 5.58 -23.88
N GLY A 242 -0.73 6.39 -22.91
CA GLY A 242 0.12 7.44 -22.35
C GLY A 242 0.06 7.55 -20.83
N ARG A 243 1.19 7.96 -20.22
CA ARG A 243 1.27 8.41 -18.83
C ARG A 243 2.12 9.67 -18.76
N LEU A 244 1.65 10.61 -17.93
CA LEU A 244 2.40 11.80 -17.54
C LEU A 244 2.96 11.61 -16.14
N LEU A 245 4.20 12.05 -15.94
CA LEU A 245 4.98 11.99 -14.71
C LEU A 245 5.67 13.35 -14.48
N LEU A 246 6.06 13.63 -13.23
CA LEU A 246 6.92 14.76 -12.88
C LEU A 246 8.24 14.25 -12.30
N GLN A 247 9.34 14.87 -12.71
CA GLN A 247 10.62 14.81 -12.01
C GLN A 247 10.63 15.85 -10.87
N ASN A 248 11.51 15.73 -9.86
CA ASN A 248 11.53 16.62 -8.68
C ASN A 248 11.99 18.04 -9.02
N ASP A 249 12.68 18.22 -10.14
CA ASP A 249 12.98 19.51 -10.75
C ASP A 249 11.77 20.13 -11.49
N SER A 250 10.60 19.50 -11.38
CA SER A 250 9.34 19.79 -12.09
C SER A 250 9.44 19.80 -13.62
N LYS A 251 10.43 19.10 -14.21
CA LYS A 251 10.30 18.70 -15.61
C LYS A 251 9.20 17.65 -15.76
N ILE A 252 8.49 17.75 -16.88
CA ILE A 252 7.31 16.94 -17.19
C ILE A 252 7.74 15.84 -18.13
N VAL A 253 7.60 14.57 -17.73
CA VAL A 253 7.94 13.42 -18.57
C VAL A 253 6.66 12.73 -19.03
N PHE A 254 6.51 12.56 -20.33
CA PHE A 254 5.53 11.67 -20.94
C PHE A 254 6.21 10.35 -21.32
N ILE A 255 5.61 9.23 -20.97
CA ILE A 255 5.94 7.89 -21.48
C ILE A 255 4.72 7.30 -22.16
N GLY A 256 4.90 6.60 -23.27
CA GLY A 256 3.77 6.02 -24.00
C GLY A 256 4.13 4.94 -25.00
N GLN A 257 3.11 4.35 -25.60
CA GLN A 257 3.19 3.33 -26.64
C GLN A 257 2.19 3.65 -27.76
N LYS A 258 2.63 3.57 -29.01
CA LYS A 258 1.76 3.66 -30.19
C LYS A 258 1.01 2.35 -30.47
N TYR A 259 -0.03 2.39 -31.30
CA TYR A 259 -0.74 1.19 -31.75
C TYR A 259 0.11 0.27 -32.65
N ASP A 260 1.22 0.76 -33.22
CA ASP A 260 2.22 -0.09 -33.91
C ASP A 260 3.20 -0.79 -32.93
N GLY A 261 3.05 -0.57 -31.63
CA GLY A 261 3.89 -1.12 -30.56
C GLY A 261 5.09 -0.22 -30.20
N THR A 262 5.40 0.83 -30.95
CA THR A 262 6.55 1.72 -30.70
C THR A 262 6.42 2.44 -29.36
N PHE A 263 7.38 2.23 -28.48
CA PHE A 263 7.50 2.98 -27.23
C PHE A 263 8.15 4.34 -27.46
N LEU A 264 7.61 5.37 -26.82
CA LEU A 264 8.08 6.74 -26.92
C LEU A 264 8.21 7.40 -25.54
N LYS A 265 9.13 8.36 -25.48
CA LYS A 265 9.39 9.19 -24.32
C LYS A 265 9.55 10.65 -24.78
N SER A 266 8.98 11.58 -24.05
CA SER A 266 9.15 13.02 -24.29
C SER A 266 9.34 13.71 -22.94
N ARG A 267 10.26 14.68 -22.84
CA ARG A 267 10.35 15.56 -21.66
C ARG A 267 10.11 16.99 -22.05
N TYR A 268 9.49 17.74 -21.15
CA TYR A 268 9.23 19.16 -21.28
C TYR A 268 9.73 19.89 -20.03
N THR A 269 10.04 21.17 -20.17
CA THR A 269 10.28 22.07 -19.04
C THR A 269 9.00 22.24 -18.20
N THR A 270 9.13 22.87 -17.03
CA THR A 270 8.01 23.33 -16.19
C THR A 270 6.89 23.97 -17.00
N ASP A 271 7.28 24.77 -18.00
CA ASP A 271 6.41 25.60 -18.84
C ASP A 271 6.11 24.98 -20.20
N GLY A 272 6.34 23.67 -20.35
CA GLY A 272 5.84 22.88 -21.49
C GLY A 272 6.64 22.99 -22.78
N ILE A 273 7.83 23.59 -22.74
CA ILE A 273 8.77 23.62 -23.88
C ILE A 273 9.47 22.27 -23.94
N LEU A 274 9.55 21.64 -25.13
CA LEU A 274 10.23 20.36 -25.33
C LEU A 274 11.71 20.44 -24.93
N ASP A 275 12.14 19.55 -24.03
CA ASP A 275 13.53 19.44 -23.59
C ASP A 275 14.30 18.44 -24.47
N ALA A 276 14.96 18.97 -25.50
CA ALA A 276 15.79 18.20 -26.42
C ALA A 276 17.06 17.59 -25.79
N THR A 277 17.35 17.83 -24.50
CA THR A 277 18.45 17.16 -23.77
C THR A 277 18.03 15.82 -23.15
N TYR A 278 16.73 15.51 -23.15
CA TYR A 278 16.23 14.16 -22.84
C TYR A 278 16.37 13.31 -24.09
N ASN A 279 17.28 12.34 -24.05
CA ASN A 279 17.76 11.64 -25.25
C ASN A 279 16.61 10.93 -25.99
N ASN A 280 16.59 11.03 -27.32
CA ASN A 280 15.76 10.28 -28.29
C ASN A 280 14.26 10.08 -27.94
N ASN A 281 13.37 10.70 -28.72
CA ASN A 281 11.91 10.55 -28.55
C ASN A 281 11.39 9.10 -28.60
N ASN A 282 12.11 8.17 -29.24
CA ASN A 282 11.75 6.75 -29.29
C ASN A 282 12.54 5.94 -28.26
N LEU A 283 11.85 5.15 -27.43
CA LEU A 283 12.50 4.18 -26.54
C LEU A 283 12.81 2.90 -27.33
N GLN A 284 14.05 2.78 -27.81
CA GLN A 284 14.52 1.64 -28.58
C GLN A 284 14.76 0.40 -27.68
N TYR A 285 13.69 -0.31 -27.29
CA TYR A 285 13.77 -1.60 -26.58
C TYR A 285 13.22 -2.77 -27.40
N THR A 286 14.01 -3.84 -27.58
CA THR A 286 13.60 -5.05 -28.32
C THR A 286 12.74 -6.00 -27.47
N PRO A 287 13.20 -6.50 -26.32
CA PRO A 287 11.87 -7.16 -24.85
C PRO A 287 10.42 -6.66 -24.72
N LEU A 288 9.94 -5.76 -25.58
CA LEU A 288 8.53 -5.33 -25.60
C LEU A 288 7.91 -5.26 -27.01
N SER A 289 8.61 -5.71 -28.05
CA SER A 289 8.06 -5.82 -29.40
C SER A 289 6.87 -6.79 -29.45
N GLY A 290 5.68 -6.28 -29.82
CA GLY A 290 4.47 -7.08 -30.07
C GLY A 290 3.42 -7.15 -28.96
N TYR A 291 3.59 -6.45 -27.83
CA TYR A 291 2.66 -6.53 -26.68
C TYR A 291 1.86 -5.24 -26.49
N VAL A 292 0.57 -5.38 -26.14
CA VAL A 292 -0.27 -4.25 -25.69
C VAL A 292 0.03 -3.99 -24.22
N THR A 293 0.75 -2.91 -23.92
CA THR A 293 1.23 -2.64 -22.56
C THR A 293 0.50 -1.45 -21.94
N TYR A 294 -0.33 -1.71 -20.92
CA TYR A 294 -0.76 -0.64 -20.01
C TYR A 294 0.45 -0.16 -19.21
N LEU A 295 0.96 1.01 -19.57
CA LEU A 295 2.09 1.64 -18.88
C LEU A 295 1.62 2.30 -17.58
N PHE A 296 2.45 2.18 -16.55
CA PHE A 296 2.39 2.94 -15.30
C PHE A 296 3.81 3.35 -14.95
N GLY A 297 3.97 4.42 -14.19
CA GLY A 297 5.31 4.90 -13.86
C GLY A 297 5.31 5.83 -12.67
N THR A 298 6.51 6.08 -12.16
CA THR A 298 6.77 7.01 -11.06
C THR A 298 8.22 7.47 -11.11
N ALA A 299 8.51 8.64 -10.55
CA ALA A 299 9.85 9.21 -10.49
C ALA A 299 10.44 9.03 -9.08
N ASN A 300 11.75 8.82 -9.00
CA ASN A 300 12.48 8.75 -7.74
C ASN A 300 13.14 10.10 -7.39
N SER A 301 13.75 10.23 -6.20
CA SER A 301 14.45 11.44 -5.74
C SER A 301 15.48 12.01 -6.71
N ASP A 302 16.12 11.12 -7.48
CA ASP A 302 17.24 11.43 -8.37
C ASP A 302 16.75 11.61 -9.82
N ASN A 303 15.44 11.82 -10.01
CA ASN A 303 14.74 12.00 -11.28
C ASN A 303 14.76 10.78 -12.22
N ASN A 304 15.20 9.61 -11.77
CA ASN A 304 15.06 8.37 -12.54
C ASN A 304 13.58 7.99 -12.65
N ILE A 305 13.16 7.47 -13.81
CA ILE A 305 11.78 7.06 -14.07
C ILE A 305 11.69 5.53 -14.01
N TYR A 306 10.92 5.03 -13.06
CA TYR A 306 10.55 3.61 -12.99
C TYR A 306 9.27 3.38 -13.79
N ILE A 307 9.26 2.36 -14.64
CA ILE A 307 8.14 2.02 -15.52
C ILE A 307 7.71 0.59 -15.22
N TYR A 308 6.41 0.41 -15.05
CA TYR A 308 5.75 -0.89 -14.94
C TYR A 308 4.81 -1.08 -16.12
N GLY A 309 4.86 -2.28 -16.70
CA GLY A 309 3.86 -2.81 -17.59
C GLY A 309 3.61 -4.28 -17.25
N PHE A 310 2.53 -4.83 -17.78
CA PHE A 310 2.34 -6.28 -17.82
C PHE A 310 2.35 -6.76 -19.26
N SER A 311 2.90 -7.95 -19.46
CA SER A 311 2.99 -8.60 -20.76
C SER A 311 2.34 -9.98 -20.70
N SER A 312 1.46 -10.28 -21.66
CA SER A 312 1.05 -11.65 -21.96
C SER A 312 2.21 -12.33 -22.70
N SER A 313 2.94 -13.19 -22.01
CA SER A 313 4.06 -13.93 -22.61
C SER A 313 3.58 -14.78 -23.80
N VAL A 314 4.52 -15.16 -24.69
CA VAL A 314 4.23 -16.03 -25.86
C VAL A 314 3.66 -17.41 -25.45
N THR A 315 3.82 -17.79 -24.18
CA THR A 315 3.27 -19.01 -23.57
C THR A 315 1.93 -18.81 -22.84
N GLY A 316 1.37 -17.59 -22.83
CA GLY A 316 0.02 -17.29 -22.33
C GLY A 316 -0.08 -16.83 -20.87
N GLU A 317 1.02 -16.80 -20.12
CA GLU A 317 1.04 -16.30 -18.73
C GLU A 317 1.34 -14.78 -18.68
N TYR A 318 0.69 -14.05 -17.76
CA TYR A 318 0.91 -12.62 -17.56
C TYR A 318 2.07 -12.35 -16.60
N ALA A 319 3.14 -11.69 -17.07
CA ALA A 319 4.27 -11.30 -16.24
C ALA A 319 4.21 -9.83 -15.80
N ILE A 320 4.85 -9.53 -14.68
CA ILE A 320 5.27 -8.17 -14.28
C ILE A 320 6.53 -7.84 -15.08
N THR A 321 6.48 -6.76 -15.87
CA THR A 321 7.64 -6.20 -16.56
C THR A 321 8.00 -4.85 -15.94
N LEU A 322 9.22 -4.71 -15.40
CA LEU A 322 9.74 -3.42 -14.92
C LEU A 322 10.92 -2.96 -15.78
N MET A 323 10.99 -1.65 -15.99
CA MET A 323 12.14 -0.95 -16.57
C MET A 323 12.50 0.25 -15.69
N LYS A 324 13.74 0.71 -15.80
CA LYS A 324 14.21 1.96 -15.20
C LYS A 324 14.88 2.80 -16.27
N LEU A 325 14.44 4.05 -16.41
CA LEU A 325 15.15 5.09 -17.17
C LEU A 325 15.92 5.99 -16.21
N ASP A 326 17.08 6.46 -16.60
CA ASP A 326 17.85 7.44 -15.85
C ASP A 326 17.25 8.86 -15.93
N GLN A 327 17.87 9.83 -15.24
CA GLN A 327 17.46 11.23 -15.27
C GLN A 327 17.54 11.91 -16.67
N TYR A 328 18.22 11.31 -17.64
CA TYR A 328 18.31 11.75 -19.04
C TYR A 328 17.39 10.93 -19.97
N GLY A 329 16.65 9.98 -19.39
CA GLY A 329 15.67 9.13 -20.05
C GLY A 329 16.24 7.85 -20.66
N GLU A 330 17.54 7.59 -20.53
CA GLU A 330 18.16 6.40 -21.12
C GLU A 330 17.92 5.16 -20.27
N LEU A 331 17.81 3.98 -20.90
CA LEU A 331 17.54 2.73 -20.21
C LEU A 331 18.73 2.35 -19.31
N ASP A 332 18.51 2.26 -18.00
CA ASP A 332 19.52 1.79 -17.05
C ASP A 332 19.71 0.28 -17.23
N THR A 333 20.68 -0.10 -18.06
CA THR A 333 20.97 -1.51 -18.39
C THR A 333 21.46 -2.34 -17.20
N THR A 334 21.76 -1.71 -16.05
CA THR A 334 22.13 -2.39 -14.80
C THR A 334 20.93 -2.82 -13.96
N PHE A 335 19.73 -2.35 -14.30
CA PHE A 335 18.47 -2.73 -13.67
C PHE A 335 18.00 -4.11 -14.18
N GLY A 336 17.69 -5.04 -13.29
CA GLY A 336 17.26 -6.40 -13.65
C GLY A 336 18.30 -7.13 -14.51
N THR A 337 17.87 -7.62 -15.68
CA THR A 337 18.73 -8.19 -16.73
C THR A 337 18.65 -7.31 -17.97
N ASN A 338 19.77 -6.69 -18.37
CA ASN A 338 19.85 -5.79 -19.53
C ASN A 338 18.83 -4.63 -19.50
N GLY A 339 18.52 -4.12 -18.30
CA GLY A 339 17.58 -3.02 -18.06
C GLY A 339 16.13 -3.43 -17.79
N ILE A 340 15.79 -4.72 -17.94
CA ILE A 340 14.44 -5.25 -17.78
C ILE A 340 14.38 -6.27 -16.63
N VAL A 341 13.33 -6.19 -15.82
CA VAL A 341 12.86 -7.27 -14.95
C VAL A 341 11.62 -7.90 -15.61
N ASN A 342 11.57 -9.22 -15.70
CA ASN A 342 10.38 -9.97 -16.09
C ASN A 342 10.16 -11.07 -15.04
N GLU A 343 9.09 -10.96 -14.25
CA GLU A 343 8.81 -11.85 -13.12
C GLU A 343 7.32 -12.26 -13.12
N PRO A 344 6.97 -13.51 -12.79
CA PRO A 344 5.58 -13.89 -12.57
C PRO A 344 5.04 -13.17 -11.32
N TYR A 345 3.72 -13.12 -11.16
CA TYR A 345 3.12 -12.52 -9.95
C TYR A 345 3.42 -13.38 -8.73
N TYR A 346 2.96 -14.63 -8.74
CA TYR A 346 3.26 -15.62 -7.70
C TYR A 346 4.41 -16.55 -8.12
N ASN A 347 4.86 -17.39 -7.18
CA ASN A 347 5.87 -18.42 -7.43
C ASN A 347 5.26 -19.75 -7.90
N SER A 348 3.93 -19.77 -8.14
CA SER A 348 3.18 -20.81 -8.84
C SER A 348 2.86 -20.34 -10.27
N ASN A 349 2.57 -21.26 -11.19
CA ASN A 349 2.06 -20.92 -12.54
C ASN A 349 0.52 -20.82 -12.60
N ASN A 350 -0.18 -21.44 -11.64
CA ASN A 350 -1.64 -21.40 -11.58
C ASN A 350 -2.11 -20.18 -10.76
N TYR A 351 -2.16 -19.03 -11.41
CA TYR A 351 -2.72 -17.79 -10.87
C TYR A 351 -3.49 -17.01 -11.94
N TYR A 352 -4.34 -16.09 -11.51
CA TYR A 352 -5.10 -15.20 -12.39
C TYR A 352 -4.83 -13.73 -12.03
N VAL A 353 -4.81 -12.86 -13.04
CA VAL A 353 -4.68 -11.41 -12.88
C VAL A 353 -5.75 -10.75 -13.73
N ASP A 354 -6.47 -9.77 -13.17
CA ASP A 354 -7.43 -8.98 -13.96
C ASP A 354 -6.65 -7.99 -14.84
N ASN A 355 -6.45 -8.40 -16.09
CA ASN A 355 -5.65 -7.71 -17.09
C ASN A 355 -6.42 -6.63 -17.85
N ASN A 356 -7.67 -6.31 -17.48
CA ASN A 356 -8.51 -5.29 -18.12
C ASN A 356 -8.05 -3.84 -17.82
N GLY A 357 -6.75 -3.64 -17.57
CA GLY A 357 -6.11 -2.36 -17.34
C GLY A 357 -6.49 -1.64 -16.04
N LEU A 358 -7.37 -2.25 -15.23
CA LEU A 358 -8.25 -1.51 -14.32
C LEU A 358 -7.52 -0.56 -13.35
N PHE A 359 -6.72 -1.08 -12.40
CA PHE A 359 -6.14 -0.24 -11.34
C PHE A 359 -4.77 -0.65 -10.75
N PRO A 360 -3.83 -1.27 -11.50
CA PRO A 360 -2.51 -1.54 -10.92
C PRO A 360 -1.75 -0.22 -10.68
N THR A 361 -0.94 -0.18 -9.63
CA THR A 361 -0.19 1.00 -9.18
C THR A 361 1.29 0.66 -8.99
N LEU A 362 2.18 1.55 -9.40
CA LEU A 362 3.63 1.46 -9.15
C LEU A 362 4.03 2.49 -8.10
N LEU A 363 4.60 2.05 -6.98
CA LEU A 363 5.01 2.91 -5.86
C LEU A 363 6.50 2.75 -5.57
N LEU A 364 7.13 3.79 -5.01
CA LEU A 364 8.50 3.80 -4.50
C LEU A 364 8.51 4.23 -3.03
N ASP A 365 9.38 3.62 -2.23
CA ASP A 365 9.73 4.17 -0.90
C ASP A 365 10.99 5.05 -0.96
N ASN A 366 11.32 5.68 0.17
CA ASN A 366 12.46 6.61 0.28
C ASN A 366 13.84 5.93 0.11
N SER A 367 13.88 4.60 0.02
CA SER A 367 15.07 3.79 -0.29
C SER A 367 15.07 3.30 -1.74
N ASN A 368 14.14 3.78 -2.57
CA ASN A 368 13.90 3.36 -3.96
C ASN A 368 13.51 1.88 -4.12
N ASN A 369 13.00 1.20 -3.08
CA ASN A 369 12.37 -0.10 -3.28
C ASN A 369 11.03 0.12 -4.01
N ILE A 370 10.65 -0.87 -4.83
CA ILE A 370 9.57 -0.78 -5.80
C ILE A 370 8.42 -1.69 -5.38
N TYR A 371 7.19 -1.21 -5.48
CA TYR A 371 5.99 -1.97 -5.16
C TYR A 371 5.06 -1.97 -6.36
N VAL A 372 4.81 -3.17 -6.90
CA VAL A 372 3.72 -3.40 -7.86
C VAL A 372 2.52 -3.82 -7.04
N VAL A 373 1.49 -2.96 -7.02
CA VAL A 373 0.23 -3.19 -6.29
C VAL A 373 -0.89 -3.39 -7.30
N ASN A 374 -1.63 -4.50 -7.21
CA ASN A 374 -2.79 -4.74 -8.08
C ASN A 374 -3.80 -5.71 -7.41
N MET A 375 -4.59 -6.39 -8.24
CA MET A 375 -5.44 -7.52 -7.83
C MET A 375 -4.98 -8.78 -8.56
N ALA A 376 -4.80 -9.86 -7.83
CA ALA A 376 -4.44 -11.16 -8.40
C ALA A 376 -5.08 -12.30 -7.57
N SER A 377 -5.15 -13.50 -8.13
CA SER A 377 -5.70 -14.69 -7.49
C SER A 377 -4.63 -15.79 -7.44
N PRO A 378 -4.24 -16.29 -6.25
CA PRO A 378 -3.26 -17.37 -6.12
C PRO A 378 -3.83 -18.75 -6.51
N THR A 379 -5.13 -18.85 -6.78
CA THR A 379 -5.83 -20.10 -7.14
C THR A 379 -6.17 -20.20 -8.63
N GLY A 380 -5.92 -19.15 -9.41
CA GLY A 380 -6.28 -19.10 -10.84
C GLY A 380 -7.74 -18.74 -11.11
N ASN A 381 -8.51 -18.35 -10.08
CA ASN A 381 -9.95 -18.12 -10.18
C ASN A 381 -10.31 -16.62 -10.08
N SER A 382 -10.98 -16.07 -11.08
CA SER A 382 -11.39 -14.66 -11.11
C SER A 382 -12.49 -14.27 -10.11
N ILE A 383 -13.09 -15.25 -9.43
CA ILE A 383 -14.00 -15.07 -8.28
C ILE A 383 -13.20 -14.88 -6.98
N ASP A 384 -11.96 -15.34 -6.93
CA ASP A 384 -11.10 -15.48 -5.76
C ASP A 384 -9.89 -14.53 -5.89
N MET A 385 -10.19 -13.24 -6.09
CA MET A 385 -9.17 -12.21 -6.27
C MET A 385 -8.85 -11.49 -4.95
N ASN A 386 -7.56 -11.34 -4.70
CA ASN A 386 -6.99 -10.79 -3.49
C ASN A 386 -6.31 -9.45 -3.78
N GLN A 387 -6.09 -8.64 -2.74
CA GLN A 387 -5.23 -7.47 -2.87
C GLN A 387 -3.76 -7.91 -2.84
N PHE A 388 -3.03 -7.61 -3.92
CA PHE A 388 -1.68 -8.14 -4.17
C PHE A 388 -0.63 -7.03 -4.15
N ILE A 389 0.51 -7.30 -3.53
CA ILE A 389 1.70 -6.44 -3.52
C ILE A 389 2.94 -7.30 -3.76
N LYS A 390 3.73 -7.02 -4.81
CA LYS A 390 5.09 -7.57 -4.98
C LYS A 390 6.15 -6.49 -4.79
N LYS A 391 7.14 -6.77 -3.92
CA LYS A 391 8.26 -5.88 -3.61
C LYS A 391 9.51 -6.27 -4.40
N PHE A 392 10.17 -5.27 -4.95
CA PHE A 392 11.47 -5.38 -5.62
C PHE A 392 12.45 -4.37 -5.01
N LYS A 393 13.75 -4.70 -5.06
CA LYS A 393 14.85 -3.83 -4.62
C LYS A 393 15.14 -2.77 -5.70
N PRO A 394 15.93 -1.71 -5.40
CA PRO A 394 16.22 -0.64 -6.35
C PRO A 394 16.93 -1.07 -7.64
N ASN A 395 17.56 -2.25 -7.63
CA ASN A 395 18.19 -2.92 -8.77
C ASN A 395 17.24 -3.85 -9.56
N GLY A 396 15.97 -3.94 -9.17
CA GLY A 396 14.95 -4.75 -9.84
C GLY A 396 14.84 -6.20 -9.39
N SER A 397 15.71 -6.71 -8.49
CA SER A 397 15.54 -8.07 -7.98
C SER A 397 14.42 -8.16 -6.93
N VAL A 398 13.65 -9.27 -6.95
CA VAL A 398 12.55 -9.50 -6.00
C VAL A 398 13.07 -9.47 -4.55
N ASP A 399 12.35 -8.79 -3.67
CA ASP A 399 12.71 -8.71 -2.26
C ASP A 399 12.11 -9.86 -1.45
N THR A 400 12.76 -11.02 -1.51
CA THR A 400 12.30 -12.25 -0.84
C THR A 400 12.13 -12.14 0.69
N GLY A 401 12.63 -11.07 1.33
CA GLY A 401 12.40 -10.76 2.75
C GLY A 401 11.09 -10.04 3.07
N PHE A 402 10.25 -9.75 2.07
CA PHE A 402 8.92 -9.15 2.23
C PHE A 402 7.82 -10.17 1.95
N GLY A 403 6.77 -10.18 2.77
CA GLY A 403 5.65 -11.10 2.60
C GLY A 403 6.05 -12.58 2.62
N ASN A 404 5.41 -13.36 1.75
CA ASN A 404 5.84 -14.68 1.34
C ASN A 404 6.73 -14.57 0.10
N ASN A 405 8.06 -14.62 0.27
CA ASN A 405 9.05 -14.64 -0.82
C ASN A 405 8.90 -13.48 -1.84
N GLY A 406 8.64 -12.27 -1.35
CA GLY A 406 8.49 -11.05 -2.14
C GLY A 406 7.04 -10.63 -2.40
N VAL A 407 6.05 -11.46 -2.06
CA VAL A 407 4.62 -11.21 -2.28
C VAL A 407 3.88 -11.09 -0.95
N VAL A 408 3.16 -9.98 -0.74
CA VAL A 408 2.04 -9.92 0.21
C VAL A 408 0.75 -10.10 -0.58
N ASP A 409 -0.02 -11.10 -0.19
CA ASP A 409 -1.32 -11.46 -0.75
C ASP A 409 -2.35 -11.37 0.38
N ILE A 410 -3.41 -10.58 0.17
CA ILE A 410 -4.42 -10.27 1.19
C ILE A 410 -5.79 -10.72 0.67
N ASP A 411 -6.15 -11.93 1.09
CA ASP A 411 -7.48 -12.54 1.03
C ASP A 411 -8.25 -12.20 2.32
N LEU A 412 -9.45 -11.63 2.19
CA LEU A 412 -10.38 -11.35 3.30
C LEU A 412 -11.69 -12.16 3.19
N GLY A 413 -11.66 -13.26 2.44
CA GLY A 413 -12.68 -14.30 2.34
C GLY A 413 -13.51 -14.29 1.04
N TYR A 414 -13.34 -13.28 0.19
CA TYR A 414 -14.04 -13.09 -1.09
C TYR A 414 -13.27 -12.09 -1.97
N ARG A 415 -13.68 -11.94 -3.24
CA ARG A 415 -13.16 -10.94 -4.19
C ARG A 415 -12.96 -9.55 -3.57
N ASP A 416 -11.70 -9.26 -3.26
CA ASP A 416 -11.18 -7.99 -2.79
C ASP A 416 -10.57 -7.23 -3.96
N THR A 417 -10.98 -5.98 -4.13
CA THR A 417 -10.48 -5.11 -5.20
C THR A 417 -9.53 -4.06 -4.66
N SER A 418 -8.54 -3.71 -5.48
CA SER A 418 -7.71 -2.52 -5.34
C SER A 418 -8.05 -1.59 -6.50
N ARG A 419 -8.38 -0.33 -6.19
CA ARG A 419 -8.72 0.75 -7.11
C ARG A 419 -7.62 1.80 -7.21
N SER A 420 -6.77 1.84 -6.19
CA SER A 420 -5.56 2.66 -6.12
C SER A 420 -4.76 2.27 -4.89
N ALA A 421 -3.48 2.64 -4.88
CA ALA A 421 -2.64 2.55 -3.70
C ALA A 421 -1.72 3.76 -3.56
N ILE A 422 -1.24 4.02 -2.35
CA ILE A 422 -0.25 5.04 -2.02
C ILE A 422 0.76 4.48 -1.01
N ILE A 423 1.94 5.10 -0.93
CA ILE A 423 2.78 5.00 0.27
C ILE A 423 2.46 6.18 1.17
N THR A 424 2.26 5.91 2.45
CA THR A 424 1.97 6.92 3.49
C THR A 424 3.28 7.52 4.04
N PRO A 425 3.25 8.69 4.70
CA PRO A 425 4.46 9.32 5.25
C PRO A 425 5.21 8.50 6.31
N ASP A 426 4.56 7.49 6.91
CA ASP A 426 5.21 6.48 7.77
C ASP A 426 5.70 5.24 6.99
N GLN A 427 5.94 5.40 5.69
CA GLN A 427 6.44 4.42 4.70
C GLN A 427 5.63 3.11 4.55
N LYS A 428 4.42 3.04 5.11
CA LYS A 428 3.48 1.92 4.93
C LYS A 428 2.75 2.05 3.59
N ILE A 429 2.20 0.94 3.10
CA ILE A 429 1.40 0.91 1.88
C ILE A 429 -0.06 1.00 2.28
N MET A 430 -0.86 1.81 1.59
CA MET A 430 -2.30 1.90 1.79
C MET A 430 -3.02 1.68 0.47
N MET A 431 -3.98 0.76 0.45
CA MET A 431 -4.77 0.37 -0.72
C MET A 431 -6.23 0.73 -0.50
N PHE A 432 -6.90 1.20 -1.54
CA PHE A 432 -8.31 1.61 -1.52
C PHE A 432 -9.09 0.75 -2.50
N GLY A 433 -10.30 0.32 -2.17
CA GLY A 433 -11.13 -0.42 -3.12
C GLY A 433 -12.48 -0.88 -2.58
N ASN A 434 -12.92 -2.06 -3.02
CA ASN A 434 -14.12 -2.72 -2.51
C ASN A 434 -13.92 -4.23 -2.27
N HIS A 435 -14.48 -4.72 -1.16
CA HIS A 435 -14.80 -6.14 -0.92
C HIS A 435 -16.18 -6.44 -1.54
N GLN A 436 -16.43 -7.67 -2.02
CA GLN A 436 -17.69 -7.97 -2.75
C GLN A 436 -18.81 -8.62 -1.90
N THR A 437 -18.53 -9.32 -0.80
CA THR A 437 -19.57 -10.10 -0.09
C THR A 437 -19.46 -10.01 1.45
N PRO A 438 -20.12 -9.02 2.11
CA PRO A 438 -21.00 -8.00 1.55
C PRO A 438 -20.25 -6.97 0.70
N SER A 439 -20.95 -6.26 -0.19
CA SER A 439 -20.36 -5.15 -0.93
C SER A 439 -20.00 -4.02 0.05
N LYS A 440 -18.71 -3.80 0.27
CA LYS A 440 -18.18 -2.75 1.15
C LYS A 440 -17.00 -2.06 0.49
N GLY A 441 -16.83 -0.78 0.78
CA GLY A 441 -15.61 -0.05 0.47
C GLY A 441 -14.58 -0.45 1.51
N ILE A 442 -13.38 -0.78 1.05
CA ILE A 442 -12.27 -1.21 1.91
C ILE A 442 -11.08 -0.27 1.78
N ILE A 443 -10.40 -0.06 2.89
CA ILE A 443 -9.07 0.53 2.96
C ILE A 443 -8.18 -0.43 3.75
N THR A 444 -7.08 -0.86 3.15
CA THR A 444 -6.16 -1.83 3.73
C THR A 444 -4.79 -1.17 3.90
N ARG A 445 -4.22 -1.24 5.10
CA ARG A 445 -2.89 -0.69 5.41
C ARG A 445 -1.91 -1.80 5.73
N VAL A 446 -0.80 -1.82 5.01
CA VAL A 446 0.19 -2.91 4.99
C VAL A 446 1.55 -2.37 5.45
N LEU A 447 2.19 -3.11 6.34
CA LEU A 447 3.53 -2.84 6.84
C LEU A 447 4.56 -3.09 5.72
N ASN A 448 5.48 -2.14 5.55
CA ASN A 448 6.55 -2.23 4.55
C ASN A 448 7.82 -2.96 5.06
N ASN A 449 7.73 -3.60 6.23
CA ASN A 449 8.88 -4.18 6.91
C ASN A 449 9.36 -5.46 6.21
N THR A 450 10.58 -5.42 5.69
CA THR A 450 11.35 -6.61 5.33
C THR A 450 11.87 -7.29 6.58
N ASN A 451 11.59 -8.59 6.75
CA ASN A 451 12.19 -9.45 7.78
C ASN A 451 12.25 -8.88 9.21
N THR A 452 11.09 -8.76 9.85
CA THR A 452 11.00 -9.20 11.25
C THR A 452 9.96 -10.30 11.37
N LEU A 453 10.39 -11.47 11.85
CA LEU A 453 9.46 -12.40 12.50
C LEU A 453 8.88 -11.68 13.72
N SER A 454 7.73 -11.04 13.54
CA SER A 454 6.83 -10.74 14.64
C SER A 454 6.37 -12.09 15.20
N VAL A 455 7.12 -12.61 16.17
CA VAL A 455 6.59 -13.52 17.18
C VAL A 455 5.26 -12.91 17.59
N LYS A 456 4.15 -13.62 17.35
CA LYS A 456 2.81 -13.09 17.64
C LYS A 456 2.84 -12.52 19.06
N ASN A 457 2.65 -11.20 19.17
CA ASN A 457 2.17 -10.61 20.41
C ASN A 457 0.71 -11.07 20.57
N GLN A 458 0.56 -12.35 20.91
CA GLN A 458 -0.54 -12.74 21.75
C GLN A 458 -0.45 -11.84 22.98
N GLU A 459 -1.47 -11.00 23.16
CA GLU A 459 -1.83 -10.48 24.49
C GLU A 459 -2.43 -11.61 25.35
N ALA A 460 -1.77 -12.77 25.36
CA ALA A 460 -1.70 -13.58 26.55
C ALA A 460 -1.14 -12.64 27.62
N GLN A 461 -1.97 -12.28 28.59
CA GLN A 461 -1.67 -11.26 29.59
C GLN A 461 -0.33 -11.59 30.27
N LYS A 462 0.75 -10.92 29.85
CA LYS A 462 2.04 -10.98 30.51
C LYS A 462 1.92 -10.19 31.80
N GLU A 463 1.40 -10.89 32.80
CA GLU A 463 1.58 -10.58 34.21
C GLU A 463 3.07 -10.35 34.47
N SER A 464 3.50 -9.09 34.37
CA SER A 464 4.92 -8.77 34.31
C SER A 464 5.61 -9.11 35.63
N SER A 465 6.60 -9.99 35.53
CA SER A 465 7.61 -10.16 36.55
C SER A 465 8.33 -8.83 36.76
N GLY A 466 8.57 -8.47 38.01
CA GLY A 466 9.09 -7.15 38.35
C GLY A 466 9.55 -7.05 39.80
N VAL A 467 10.33 -6.01 40.07
CA VAL A 467 10.95 -5.76 41.38
C VAL A 467 10.38 -4.49 42.00
N TYR A 468 10.09 -4.53 43.30
CA TYR A 468 9.58 -3.39 44.06
C TYR A 468 10.07 -3.42 45.52
N PRO A 469 10.20 -2.28 46.23
CA PRO A 469 10.18 -0.93 45.68
C PRO A 469 11.36 -0.72 44.70
N ASN A 470 11.26 0.27 43.84
CA ASN A 470 12.32 0.67 42.93
C ASN A 470 12.22 2.19 42.71
N PRO A 471 13.11 3.03 43.30
CA PRO A 471 14.32 2.67 44.05
C PRO A 471 14.10 1.85 45.33
N VAL A 472 15.17 1.23 45.84
CA VAL A 472 15.17 0.35 47.02
C VAL A 472 16.27 0.74 48.01
N LYS A 473 15.98 0.62 49.32
CA LYS A 473 16.98 0.70 50.38
C LYS A 473 17.59 -0.67 50.66
N ASP A 474 16.83 -1.58 51.26
CA ASP A 474 17.40 -2.81 51.82
C ASP A 474 16.86 -4.10 51.20
N ILE A 475 15.55 -4.18 50.93
CA ILE A 475 14.89 -5.40 50.47
C ILE A 475 14.08 -5.17 49.19
N LEU A 476 14.40 -5.92 48.13
CA LEU A 476 13.56 -6.07 46.94
C LEU A 476 12.55 -7.20 47.11
N TYR A 477 11.36 -7.01 46.56
CA TYR A 477 10.25 -7.96 46.49
C TYR A 477 9.96 -8.30 45.02
N LEU A 478 9.68 -9.57 44.75
CA LEU A 478 9.51 -10.10 43.40
C LEU A 478 8.05 -10.39 43.07
N LYS A 479 7.52 -9.67 42.08
CA LYS A 479 6.16 -9.84 41.55
C LYS A 479 6.07 -11.07 40.63
N ASN A 480 4.95 -11.79 40.72
CA ASN A 480 4.49 -12.85 39.79
C ASN A 480 5.43 -14.05 39.51
N ILE A 481 6.42 -14.31 40.38
CA ILE A 481 7.20 -15.56 40.35
C ILE A 481 6.34 -16.75 40.84
N LYS A 482 6.43 -17.90 40.14
CA LYS A 482 5.62 -19.10 40.38
C LYS A 482 6.25 -20.17 41.30
N SER A 483 7.57 -20.15 41.50
CA SER A 483 8.28 -21.00 42.47
C SER A 483 8.61 -20.25 43.77
N LYS A 484 8.93 -20.97 44.86
CA LYS A 484 9.33 -20.38 46.15
C LYS A 484 10.81 -20.04 46.21
N ASP A 485 11.64 -20.94 45.68
CA ASP A 485 13.10 -20.89 45.78
C ASP A 485 13.70 -20.80 44.37
N LEU A 486 14.58 -19.82 44.16
CA LEU A 486 15.33 -19.63 42.91
C LEU A 486 16.72 -19.04 43.21
N ASN A 487 17.73 -19.52 42.49
CA ASN A 487 19.02 -18.83 42.41
C ASN A 487 18.85 -17.50 41.69
N ALA A 488 19.40 -16.43 42.26
CA ALA A 488 19.43 -15.11 41.67
C ALA A 488 20.83 -14.50 41.73
N GLU A 489 21.09 -13.56 40.82
CA GLU A 489 22.38 -12.90 40.69
C GLU A 489 22.16 -11.39 40.55
N VAL A 490 22.88 -10.59 41.33
CA VAL A 490 22.94 -9.13 41.15
C VAL A 490 24.13 -8.81 40.26
N ILE A 491 23.88 -8.02 39.23
CA ILE A 491 24.83 -7.66 38.17
C ILE A 491 24.93 -6.12 38.12
N ASP A 492 26.14 -5.59 37.98
CA ASP A 492 26.35 -4.15 37.79
C ASP A 492 26.15 -3.69 36.33
N ILE A 493 26.30 -2.38 36.08
CA ILE A 493 26.17 -1.80 34.73
C ILE A 493 27.25 -2.24 33.73
N SER A 494 28.32 -2.91 34.18
CA SER A 494 29.37 -3.48 33.31
C SER A 494 29.11 -4.95 32.94
N GLY A 495 28.04 -5.56 33.47
CA GLY A 495 27.74 -6.98 33.30
C GLY A 495 28.45 -7.90 34.30
N LYS A 496 29.16 -7.34 35.28
CA LYS A 496 29.86 -8.12 36.31
C LYS A 496 28.88 -8.57 37.40
N ILE A 497 28.89 -9.87 37.72
CA ILE A 497 28.13 -10.41 38.87
C ILE A 497 28.78 -9.90 40.16
N ILE A 498 27.99 -9.17 40.96
CA ILE A 498 28.38 -8.61 42.27
C ILE A 498 27.98 -9.53 43.42
N MET A 499 26.85 -10.22 43.29
CA MET A 499 26.29 -11.10 44.33
C MET A 499 25.58 -12.29 43.70
N LYS A 500 25.66 -13.46 44.34
CA LYS A 500 24.76 -14.60 44.10
C LYS A 500 24.01 -14.90 45.38
N LEU A 501 22.71 -15.18 45.27
CA LEU A 501 21.81 -15.33 46.42
C LEU A 501 20.65 -16.28 46.12
N LEU A 502 20.03 -16.80 47.18
CA LEU A 502 18.79 -17.57 47.10
C LEU A 502 17.61 -16.64 47.41
N ILE A 503 16.64 -16.58 46.50
CA ILE A 503 15.35 -15.93 46.76
C ILE A 503 14.59 -16.78 47.78
N ASN A 504 14.24 -16.19 48.92
CA ASN A 504 13.40 -16.81 49.95
C ASN A 504 12.13 -15.96 50.12
N ASN A 505 10.95 -16.59 50.08
CA ASN A 505 9.65 -15.92 50.20
C ASN A 505 9.48 -14.69 49.27
N LYS A 506 10.01 -14.78 48.05
CA LYS A 506 10.01 -13.71 47.02
C LYS A 506 10.75 -12.42 47.43
N LYS A 507 11.65 -12.49 48.42
CA LYS A 507 12.52 -11.36 48.84
C LYS A 507 13.95 -11.55 48.37
N VAL A 508 14.64 -10.43 48.17
CA VAL A 508 16.09 -10.33 47.91
C VAL A 508 16.66 -9.21 48.77
N ASP A 509 17.69 -9.51 49.56
CA ASP A 509 18.43 -8.51 50.33
C ASP A 509 19.49 -7.85 49.43
N VAL A 510 19.49 -6.53 49.43
CA VAL A 510 20.40 -5.66 48.68
C VAL A 510 21.04 -4.58 49.57
N SER A 511 20.87 -4.67 50.90
CA SER A 511 21.38 -3.70 51.88
C SER A 511 22.89 -3.46 51.78
N SER A 512 23.64 -4.49 51.42
CA SER A 512 25.11 -4.48 51.25
C SER A 512 25.61 -3.87 49.93
N LEU A 513 24.71 -3.47 49.01
CA LEU A 513 25.10 -2.76 47.79
C LEU A 513 25.35 -1.27 48.07
N VAL A 514 26.31 -0.67 47.37
CA VAL A 514 26.47 0.79 47.33
C VAL A 514 25.38 1.44 46.48
N LYS A 515 25.15 2.75 46.64
CA LYS A 515 24.17 3.48 45.85
C LYS A 515 24.49 3.38 44.36
N GLY A 516 23.52 3.02 43.52
CA GLY A 516 23.79 2.76 42.10
C GLY A 516 22.67 2.07 41.34
N VAL A 517 22.92 1.77 40.07
CA VAL A 517 22.02 1.03 39.17
C VAL A 517 22.50 -0.41 39.03
N TYR A 518 21.58 -1.35 39.19
CA TYR A 518 21.86 -2.78 39.17
C TYR A 518 20.81 -3.56 38.38
N PHE A 519 21.14 -4.79 38.02
CA PHE A 519 20.24 -5.74 37.37
C PHE A 519 20.16 -7.01 38.22
N LEU A 520 18.95 -7.40 38.62
CA LEU A 520 18.68 -8.68 39.29
C LEU A 520 18.27 -9.72 38.24
N ARG A 521 19.11 -10.73 38.02
CA ARG A 521 18.83 -11.88 37.15
C ARG A 521 18.22 -13.01 37.96
N VAL A 522 17.11 -13.57 37.49
CA VAL A 522 16.32 -14.64 38.12
C VAL A 522 15.86 -15.63 37.04
N GLY A 523 16.63 -16.71 36.87
CA GLY A 523 16.52 -17.56 35.68
C GLY A 523 16.79 -16.74 34.41
N GLU A 524 15.89 -16.84 33.43
CA GLU A 524 15.95 -16.06 32.17
C GLU A 524 15.48 -14.60 32.34
N ASN A 525 14.80 -14.25 33.44
CA ASN A 525 14.30 -12.90 33.66
C ASN A 525 15.42 -12.00 34.22
N THR A 526 15.49 -10.74 33.78
CA THR A 526 16.41 -9.74 34.34
C THR A 526 15.67 -8.44 34.61
N HIS A 527 15.79 -7.90 35.82
CA HIS A 527 15.07 -6.70 36.27
C HIS A 527 16.02 -5.61 36.74
N LYS A 528 15.94 -4.41 36.13
CA LYS A 528 16.70 -3.23 36.54
C LYS A 528 16.14 -2.66 37.86
N PHE A 529 17.02 -2.34 38.81
CA PHE A 529 16.67 -1.59 40.01
C PHE A 529 17.71 -0.50 40.35
N ILE A 530 17.32 0.43 41.22
CA ILE A 530 18.15 1.53 41.72
C ILE A 530 18.29 1.37 43.25
N LYS A 531 19.53 1.28 43.73
CA LYS A 531 19.86 1.24 45.16
C LYS A 531 20.02 2.68 45.70
N GLU A 532 19.25 3.02 46.73
CA GLU A 532 19.35 4.25 47.53
C GLU A 532 20.42 4.20 48.62
#